data_AF-A0A2T7NJC5-F1
#
_entry.id   AF-A0A2T7NJC5-F1
#
_cell.length_a   1.000
_cell.length_b   1.000
_cell.length_c   1.000
_cell.angle_alpha   90.00
_cell.angle_beta   90.00
_cell.angle_gamma   90.00
#
_symmetry.space_group_name_H-M   'P 1'
#
loop_
_entity.id
_entity.type
_entity.pdbx_description
1 polymer ?
#
loop_
_entity_poly.entity_id
_entity_poly.type
_entity_poly.pdbx_seq_one_letter_code
_entity_poly.pdbx_strand_id
1 'polypeptide(L)'
;MTELESLPNELLIYILKFLDSTDVIKVAQTCKRLLQICQAEILWQHLCQRVLYHYGKFQGFWKLPGNAYGMLVHIKVENGQIVGHVIQPPLSWNVVDPVRLKPLFIITVRDNECVVLCRQGCSAQIKMESEKATFKCETCLGDNKFPHISEQILLAWLEEELESLRGNFDQRMLRHFLQGNVSFLHRIYNLAEQTRYWSSLQLTKVPEPRGFSISPVTPGIFKGTYGSHGLEFVQITLSEDGYTLLGNKLTGDPNVPAGETSLYIDLRQPIRLTTDEQRNIDSLKECYCPYSSSSISV
;
A
#
# COMPACT_ATOMS: atom_id res chain seq x y z
N MET A 1 -25.15 42.65 -8.30
CA MET A 1 -24.36 41.41 -8.33
C MET A 1 -24.49 40.78 -6.95
N THR A 2 -25.13 39.63 -6.83
CA THR A 2 -25.21 38.91 -5.55
C THR A 2 -23.90 38.16 -5.35
N GLU A 3 -23.10 38.63 -4.39
CA GLU A 3 -21.85 37.95 -4.01
C GLU A 3 -22.18 36.64 -3.30
N LEU A 4 -21.30 35.64 -3.42
CA LEU A 4 -21.46 34.33 -2.76
C LEU A 4 -21.65 34.47 -1.25
N GLU A 5 -21.04 35.50 -0.64
CA GLU A 5 -21.18 35.83 0.78
C GLU A 5 -22.57 36.36 1.15
N SER A 6 -23.41 36.76 0.20
CA SER A 6 -24.78 37.21 0.52
C SER A 6 -25.78 36.06 0.68
N LEU A 7 -25.40 34.83 0.32
CA LEU A 7 -26.29 33.67 0.39
C LEU A 7 -26.49 33.19 1.85
N PRO A 8 -27.69 32.72 2.22
CA PRO A 8 -27.93 31.99 3.47
C PRO A 8 -27.05 30.74 3.58
N ASN A 9 -26.77 30.33 4.83
CA ASN A 9 -25.89 29.19 5.10
C ASN A 9 -26.44 27.88 4.53
N GLU A 10 -27.76 27.72 4.49
CA GLU A 10 -28.45 26.54 3.97
C GLU A 10 -28.22 26.38 2.46
N LEU A 11 -28.25 27.49 1.71
CA LEU A 11 -27.96 27.49 0.28
C LEU A 11 -26.48 27.23 0.02
N LEU A 12 -25.60 27.79 0.84
CA LEU A 12 -24.16 27.50 0.76
C LEU A 12 -23.89 26.01 1.02
N ILE A 13 -24.47 25.41 2.07
CA ILE A 13 -24.35 23.96 2.33
C ILE A 13 -24.90 23.16 1.15
N TYR A 14 -26.03 23.56 0.57
CA TYR A 14 -26.60 22.89 -0.59
C TYR A 14 -25.67 22.93 -1.80
N ILE A 15 -25.07 24.09 -2.11
CA ILE A 15 -24.08 24.24 -3.19
C ILE A 15 -22.84 23.37 -2.92
N LEU A 16 -22.34 23.37 -1.68
CA LEU A 16 -21.15 22.60 -1.30
C LEU A 16 -21.34 21.09 -1.45
N LYS A 17 -22.58 20.57 -1.38
CA LYS A 17 -22.86 19.13 -1.61
C LYS A 17 -22.55 18.67 -3.04
N PHE A 18 -22.45 19.59 -3.99
CA PHE A 18 -22.06 19.29 -5.37
C PHE A 18 -20.54 19.24 -5.59
N LEU A 19 -19.76 19.75 -4.63
CA LEU A 19 -18.31 19.72 -4.69
C LEU A 19 -17.76 18.39 -4.19
N ASP A 20 -16.56 18.05 -4.67
CA ASP A 20 -15.78 16.99 -4.08
C ASP A 20 -15.19 17.45 -2.72
N SER A 21 -14.82 16.50 -1.87
CA SER A 21 -14.33 16.83 -0.54
C SER A 21 -13.02 17.61 -0.54
N THR A 22 -12.18 17.47 -1.57
CA THR A 22 -10.95 18.23 -1.73
C THR A 22 -11.27 19.69 -2.00
N ASP A 23 -12.26 19.96 -2.85
CA ASP A 23 -12.73 21.30 -3.15
C ASP A 23 -13.47 21.91 -1.95
N VAL A 24 -14.21 21.12 -1.17
CA VAL A 24 -14.76 21.58 0.13
C VAL A 24 -13.65 22.02 1.08
N ILE A 25 -12.53 21.29 1.15
CA ILE A 25 -11.36 21.68 1.97
C ILE A 25 -10.73 22.97 1.45
N LYS A 26 -10.59 23.14 0.13
CA LYS A 26 -10.08 24.40 -0.45
C LYS A 26 -11.02 25.56 -0.15
N VAL A 27 -12.32 25.37 -0.28
CA VAL A 27 -13.32 26.40 0.07
C VAL A 27 -13.24 26.76 1.56
N ALA A 28 -13.03 25.79 2.44
CA ALA A 28 -12.87 26.02 3.87
C ALA A 28 -11.64 26.91 4.20
N GLN A 29 -10.63 26.94 3.33
CA GLN A 29 -9.44 27.78 3.52
C GLN A 29 -9.63 29.24 3.08
N THR A 30 -10.73 29.57 2.40
CA THR A 30 -10.92 30.91 1.82
C THR A 30 -11.33 31.97 2.86
N CYS A 31 -12.27 31.67 3.75
CA CYS A 31 -12.70 32.60 4.79
C CYS A 31 -13.27 31.90 6.03
N LYS A 32 -13.34 32.62 7.17
CA LYS A 32 -13.82 32.08 8.46
C LYS A 32 -15.25 31.56 8.40
N ARG A 33 -16.12 32.22 7.63
CA ARG A 33 -17.53 31.82 7.51
C ARG A 33 -17.66 30.53 6.72
N LEU A 34 -16.96 30.42 5.58
CA LEU A 34 -16.97 29.20 4.77
C LEU A 34 -16.29 28.03 5.51
N LEU A 35 -15.25 28.29 6.32
CA LEU A 35 -14.69 27.28 7.23
C LEU A 35 -15.76 26.70 8.17
N GLN A 36 -16.53 27.56 8.84
CA GLN A 36 -17.59 27.12 9.77
C GLN A 36 -18.68 26.32 9.04
N ILE A 37 -19.05 26.72 7.83
CA ILE A 37 -20.05 26.02 7.02
C ILE A 37 -19.52 24.66 6.56
N CYS A 38 -18.27 24.58 6.10
CA CYS A 38 -17.64 23.33 5.69
C CYS A 38 -17.44 22.34 6.84
N GLN A 39 -17.53 22.77 8.10
CA GLN A 39 -17.50 21.88 9.27
C GLN A 39 -18.85 21.21 9.56
N ALA A 40 -19.92 21.57 8.85
CA ALA A 40 -21.25 20.99 9.08
C ALA A 40 -21.25 19.48 8.79
N GLU A 41 -21.63 18.67 9.79
CA GLU A 41 -21.66 17.20 9.67
C GLU A 41 -22.56 16.72 8.52
N ILE A 42 -23.67 17.41 8.27
CA ILE A 42 -24.61 17.08 7.18
C ILE A 42 -23.95 17.07 5.79
N LEU A 43 -22.90 17.86 5.59
CA LEU A 43 -22.13 17.92 4.34
C LEU A 43 -21.25 16.68 4.21
N TRP A 44 -20.46 16.38 5.24
CA TRP A 44 -19.56 15.22 5.26
C TRP A 44 -20.31 13.90 5.28
N GLN A 45 -21.43 13.82 6.00
CA GLN A 45 -22.31 12.65 5.98
C GLN A 45 -22.83 12.39 4.57
N HIS A 46 -23.23 13.44 3.85
CA HIS A 46 -23.67 13.31 2.45
C HIS A 46 -22.54 12.80 1.55
N LEU A 47 -21.35 13.39 1.62
CA LEU A 47 -20.20 12.96 0.81
C LEU A 47 -19.78 11.52 1.13
N CYS A 48 -19.63 11.19 2.42
CA CYS A 48 -19.25 9.87 2.89
C CYS A 48 -20.29 8.81 2.51
N GLN A 49 -21.58 9.05 2.73
CA GLN A 49 -22.61 8.05 2.44
C GLN A 49 -22.58 7.61 0.97
N ARG A 50 -22.32 8.55 0.06
CA ARG A 50 -22.29 8.27 -1.38
C ARG A 50 -21.11 7.45 -1.82
N VAL A 51 -19.93 7.71 -1.25
CA VAL A 51 -18.73 6.93 -1.57
C VAL A 51 -18.77 5.59 -0.82
N LEU A 52 -19.02 5.61 0.49
CA LEU A 52 -18.91 4.43 1.35
C LEU A 52 -20.01 3.39 1.12
N TYR A 53 -21.24 3.80 0.77
CA TYR A 53 -22.30 2.84 0.49
C TYR A 53 -21.96 1.93 -0.69
N HIS A 54 -21.38 2.51 -1.76
CA HIS A 54 -21.04 1.75 -2.97
C HIS A 54 -19.66 1.10 -2.90
N TYR A 55 -18.69 1.78 -2.29
CA TYR A 55 -17.28 1.41 -2.36
C TYR A 55 -16.63 1.11 -1.00
N GLY A 56 -17.36 1.21 0.11
CA GLY A 56 -16.81 0.95 1.45
C GLY A 56 -16.25 -0.46 1.62
N LYS A 57 -16.77 -1.43 0.88
CA LYS A 57 -16.30 -2.83 0.83
C LYS A 57 -14.88 -3.01 0.28
N PHE A 58 -14.37 -2.02 -0.46
CA PHE A 58 -13.01 -2.03 -0.98
C PHE A 58 -11.96 -1.69 0.09
N GLN A 59 -12.34 -1.21 1.26
CA GLN A 59 -11.39 -0.85 2.31
C GLN A 59 -10.54 -2.04 2.75
N GLY A 60 -9.29 -1.76 3.12
CA GLY A 60 -8.32 -2.74 3.61
C GLY A 60 -7.14 -2.91 2.68
N PHE A 61 -6.41 -4.00 2.89
CA PHE A 61 -5.19 -4.33 2.15
C PHE A 61 -5.51 -5.24 0.97
N TRP A 62 -4.80 -5.04 -0.14
CA TRP A 62 -4.97 -5.77 -1.39
C TRP A 62 -3.61 -6.10 -2.00
N LYS A 63 -3.49 -7.26 -2.62
CA LYS A 63 -2.34 -7.66 -3.41
C LYS A 63 -2.60 -7.36 -4.87
N LEU A 64 -1.62 -6.75 -5.53
CA LEU A 64 -1.48 -6.83 -6.97
C LEU A 64 -0.56 -8.01 -7.29
N PRO A 65 -0.98 -8.96 -8.12
CA PRO A 65 -0.10 -9.99 -8.63
C PRO A 65 0.96 -9.32 -9.50
N GLY A 66 2.20 -9.81 -9.40
CA GLY A 66 3.29 -9.34 -10.24
C GLY A 66 4.41 -10.34 -10.15
N ASN A 67 4.51 -11.25 -11.13
CA ASN A 67 5.48 -12.34 -11.20
C ASN A 67 5.94 -12.82 -9.81
N ALA A 68 7.24 -12.70 -9.49
CA ALA A 68 7.78 -13.08 -8.19
C ALA A 68 7.69 -11.98 -7.11
N TYR A 69 7.42 -10.72 -7.49
CA TYR A 69 7.59 -9.56 -6.61
C TYR A 69 6.31 -9.13 -5.91
N GLY A 70 5.18 -9.12 -6.63
CA GLY A 70 3.90 -8.62 -6.15
C GLY A 70 3.92 -7.16 -5.69
N MET A 71 2.75 -6.61 -5.34
CA MET A 71 2.68 -5.30 -4.69
C MET A 71 1.56 -5.28 -3.66
N LEU A 72 1.75 -4.46 -2.62
CA LEU A 72 0.75 -4.23 -1.59
C LEU A 72 0.04 -2.90 -1.84
N VAL A 73 -1.29 -2.91 -1.79
CA VAL A 73 -2.14 -1.74 -1.94
C VAL A 73 -2.97 -1.59 -0.67
N HIS A 74 -3.08 -0.38 -0.16
CA HIS A 74 -4.00 -0.02 0.91
C HIS A 74 -5.09 0.88 0.34
N ILE A 75 -6.33 0.42 0.44
CA ILE A 75 -7.51 1.20 0.10
C ILE A 75 -8.11 1.68 1.41
N LYS A 76 -8.18 3.00 1.60
CA LYS A 76 -8.69 3.61 2.83
C LYS A 76 -9.58 4.79 2.52
N VAL A 77 -10.33 5.23 3.52
CA VAL A 77 -11.10 6.47 3.45
C VAL A 77 -10.22 7.61 3.94
N GLU A 78 -10.13 8.68 3.16
CA GLU A 78 -9.38 9.86 3.50
C GLU A 78 -10.15 11.08 3.01
N ASN A 79 -10.44 12.03 3.90
CA ASN A 79 -11.17 13.25 3.58
C ASN A 79 -12.48 12.99 2.79
N GLY A 80 -13.32 12.04 3.20
CA GLY A 80 -14.58 11.74 2.49
C GLY A 80 -14.44 11.10 1.10
N GLN A 81 -13.23 10.74 0.69
CA GLN A 81 -12.92 9.98 -0.53
C GLN A 81 -12.42 8.59 -0.17
N ILE A 82 -12.48 7.66 -1.12
CA ILE A 82 -11.71 6.42 -1.03
C ILE A 82 -10.46 6.57 -1.87
N VAL A 83 -9.31 6.32 -1.26
CA VAL A 83 -8.01 6.46 -1.88
C VAL A 83 -7.31 5.11 -1.88
N GLY A 84 -6.87 4.66 -3.05
CA GLY A 84 -6.01 3.52 -3.22
C GLY A 84 -4.56 3.97 -3.28
N HIS A 85 -3.72 3.42 -2.42
CA HIS A 85 -2.27 3.67 -2.41
C HIS A 85 -1.49 2.39 -2.56
N VAL A 86 -0.52 2.37 -3.46
CA VAL A 86 0.55 1.37 -3.42
C VAL A 86 1.43 1.65 -2.22
N ILE A 87 1.64 0.64 -1.37
CA ILE A 87 2.56 0.69 -0.25
C ILE A 87 3.93 0.23 -0.74
N GLN A 88 4.94 1.04 -0.49
CA GLN A 88 6.31 0.75 -0.85
C GLN A 88 7.21 0.74 0.39
N PRO A 89 8.28 -0.07 0.39
CA PRO A 89 9.28 0.00 1.44
C PRO A 89 9.97 1.39 1.43
N PRO A 90 10.59 1.77 2.56
CA PRO A 90 11.44 2.95 2.59
C PRO A 90 12.59 2.84 1.57
N LEU A 91 13.21 3.97 1.26
CA LEU A 91 14.38 4.01 0.38
C LEU A 91 15.64 3.55 1.12
N SER A 92 15.70 3.84 2.42
CA SER A 92 16.69 3.23 3.31
C SER A 92 16.41 1.73 3.46
N TRP A 93 17.44 0.99 3.86
CA TRP A 93 17.30 -0.42 4.23
C TRP A 93 16.89 -0.60 5.70
N ASN A 94 16.57 0.51 6.39
CA ASN A 94 16.17 0.47 7.79
C ASN A 94 14.72 -0.01 7.89
N VAL A 95 14.52 -1.16 8.50
CA VAL A 95 13.21 -1.78 8.69
C VAL A 95 12.27 -0.90 9.53
N VAL A 96 12.80 -0.02 10.37
CA VAL A 96 12.00 0.86 11.24
C VAL A 96 11.42 2.04 10.47
N ASP A 97 12.08 2.50 9.41
CA ASP A 97 11.67 3.69 8.66
C ASP A 97 10.27 3.52 8.05
N PRO A 98 9.45 4.59 8.03
CA PRO A 98 8.05 4.50 7.62
C PRO A 98 7.92 4.04 6.16
N VAL A 99 6.82 3.35 5.88
CA VAL A 99 6.45 2.99 4.50
C VAL A 99 6.13 4.24 3.69
N ARG A 100 6.31 4.15 2.37
CA ARG A 100 5.92 5.20 1.44
C ARG A 100 4.59 4.84 0.80
N LEU A 101 3.73 5.83 0.61
CA LEU A 101 2.43 5.65 -0.04
C LEU A 101 2.47 6.35 -1.39
N LYS A 102 2.25 5.58 -2.47
CA LYS A 102 2.12 6.11 -3.82
C LYS A 102 0.67 6.08 -4.28
N PRO A 103 0.08 7.20 -4.71
CA PRO A 103 -1.32 7.22 -5.19
C PRO A 103 -1.53 6.28 -6.38
N LEU A 104 -2.60 5.50 -6.33
CA LEU A 104 -3.00 4.56 -7.39
C LEU A 104 -4.27 5.07 -8.10
N PHE A 105 -5.34 5.27 -7.31
CA PHE A 105 -6.62 5.80 -7.77
C PHE A 105 -7.35 6.51 -6.63
N ILE A 106 -8.34 7.31 -6.98
CA ILE A 106 -9.25 7.97 -6.04
C ILE A 106 -10.69 7.70 -6.49
N ILE A 107 -11.57 7.44 -5.54
CA ILE A 107 -13.02 7.40 -5.72
C ILE A 107 -13.59 8.59 -4.97
N THR A 108 -14.24 9.48 -5.69
CA THR A 108 -14.74 10.76 -5.19
C THR A 108 -16.11 11.07 -5.77
N VAL A 109 -16.74 12.14 -5.31
CA VAL A 109 -18.00 12.65 -5.84
C VAL A 109 -17.69 13.89 -6.69
N ARG A 110 -18.10 13.93 -7.95
CA ARG A 110 -18.06 15.12 -8.82
C ARG A 110 -19.40 15.33 -9.48
N ASP A 111 -19.86 16.56 -9.57
CA ASP A 111 -21.14 16.92 -10.19
C ASP A 111 -22.31 16.08 -9.67
N ASN A 112 -22.27 15.80 -8.36
CA ASN A 112 -23.24 14.93 -7.71
C ASN A 112 -23.29 13.52 -8.32
N GLU A 113 -22.17 12.94 -8.75
CA GLU A 113 -22.00 11.54 -9.16
C GLU A 113 -20.70 10.94 -8.61
N CYS A 114 -20.71 9.64 -8.30
CA CYS A 114 -19.49 8.96 -7.86
C CYS A 114 -18.61 8.65 -9.08
N VAL A 115 -17.37 9.14 -9.05
CA VAL A 115 -16.39 8.97 -10.13
C VAL A 115 -15.13 8.30 -9.60
N VAL A 116 -14.53 7.46 -10.44
CA VAL A 116 -13.24 6.81 -10.17
C VAL A 116 -12.21 7.46 -11.07
N LEU A 117 -11.11 7.93 -10.49
CA LEU A 117 -10.02 8.60 -11.18
C LEU A 117 -8.73 7.83 -10.97
N CYS A 118 -7.95 7.62 -12.03
CA CYS A 118 -6.59 7.10 -11.89
C CYS A 118 -5.65 8.16 -11.29
N ARG A 119 -4.40 7.79 -10.97
CA ARG A 119 -3.36 8.73 -10.51
C ARG A 119 -3.20 9.96 -11.40
N GLN A 120 -3.39 9.83 -12.72
CA GLN A 120 -3.27 10.93 -13.68
C GLN A 120 -4.55 11.80 -13.77
N GLY A 121 -5.59 11.48 -13.01
CA GLY A 121 -6.87 12.19 -13.03
C GLY A 121 -7.79 11.78 -14.20
N CYS A 122 -7.42 10.76 -14.98
CA CYS A 122 -8.28 10.23 -16.04
C CYS A 122 -9.44 9.41 -15.46
N SER A 123 -10.56 9.40 -16.17
CA SER A 123 -11.72 8.56 -15.82
C SER A 123 -11.35 7.08 -15.86
N ALA A 124 -11.74 6.36 -14.81
CA ALA A 124 -11.49 4.95 -14.63
C ALA A 124 -12.75 4.24 -14.12
N GLN A 125 -12.68 2.92 -14.05
CA GLN A 125 -13.71 2.06 -13.49
C GLN A 125 -13.07 1.11 -12.49
N ILE A 126 -13.75 0.85 -11.38
CA ILE A 126 -13.38 -0.21 -10.45
C ILE A 126 -14.58 -1.09 -10.15
N LYS A 127 -14.41 -2.40 -10.27
CA LYS A 127 -15.44 -3.41 -10.01
C LYS A 127 -14.92 -4.41 -8.99
N MET A 128 -15.79 -4.90 -8.12
CA MET A 128 -15.43 -5.91 -7.12
C MET A 128 -16.32 -7.13 -7.28
N GLU A 129 -15.68 -8.29 -7.29
CA GLU A 129 -16.28 -9.62 -7.35
C GLU A 129 -15.75 -10.41 -6.15
N SER A 130 -16.50 -10.38 -5.05
CA SER A 130 -16.07 -11.00 -3.78
C SER A 130 -14.71 -10.43 -3.30
N GLU A 131 -13.69 -11.28 -3.16
CA GLU A 131 -12.34 -10.93 -2.72
C GLU A 131 -11.43 -10.47 -3.88
N LYS A 132 -11.97 -10.26 -5.08
CA LYS A 132 -11.23 -9.75 -6.23
C LYS A 132 -11.77 -8.40 -6.67
N ALA A 133 -10.90 -7.51 -7.09
CA ALA A 133 -11.28 -6.24 -7.69
C ALA A 133 -10.52 -6.00 -8.99
N THR A 134 -11.20 -5.42 -9.96
CA THR A 134 -10.61 -5.03 -11.24
C THR A 134 -10.69 -3.52 -11.37
N PHE A 135 -9.55 -2.87 -11.51
CA PHE A 135 -9.44 -1.45 -11.83
C PHE A 135 -9.03 -1.29 -13.29
N LYS A 136 -9.71 -0.41 -14.04
CA LYS A 136 -9.41 -0.15 -15.46
C LYS A 136 -9.50 1.34 -15.78
N CYS A 137 -8.51 1.87 -16.49
CA CYS A 137 -8.50 3.24 -16.99
C CYS A 137 -8.35 3.23 -18.51
N GLU A 138 -9.41 3.53 -19.25
CA GLU A 138 -9.45 3.44 -20.72
C GLU A 138 -8.52 4.46 -21.40
N THR A 139 -8.41 5.66 -20.84
CA THR A 139 -7.50 6.70 -21.36
C THR A 139 -6.04 6.30 -21.21
N CYS A 140 -5.68 5.67 -20.09
CA CYS A 140 -4.33 5.15 -19.88
C CYS A 140 -4.11 3.76 -20.52
N LEU A 141 -5.17 3.05 -20.92
CA LEU A 141 -5.13 1.78 -21.66
C LEU A 141 -4.74 2.00 -23.13
N GLY A 142 -5.14 3.15 -23.70
CA GLY A 142 -5.06 3.43 -25.13
C GLY A 142 -3.66 3.51 -25.74
N ASP A 143 -2.61 3.41 -24.92
CA ASP A 143 -1.25 3.42 -25.39
C ASP A 143 -0.50 2.21 -24.81
N ASN A 144 -0.45 1.12 -25.58
CA ASN A 144 0.64 0.11 -25.54
C ASN A 144 2.02 0.76 -25.83
N LYS A 145 2.29 2.00 -25.39
CA LYS A 145 3.48 2.77 -25.75
C LYS A 145 4.71 2.43 -24.92
N PHE A 146 4.62 1.51 -23.97
CA PHE A 146 5.78 1.14 -23.15
C PHE A 146 5.96 -0.37 -23.03
N PRO A 147 6.20 -1.09 -24.14
CA PRO A 147 6.76 -2.44 -24.06
C PRO A 147 8.14 -2.40 -23.36
N HIS A 148 8.82 -1.25 -23.42
CA HIS A 148 10.07 -0.94 -22.74
C HIS A 148 9.89 0.30 -21.84
N ILE A 149 10.48 0.28 -20.64
CA ILE A 149 10.63 1.50 -19.85
C ILE A 149 11.47 2.46 -20.70
N SER A 150 10.87 3.55 -21.18
CA SER A 150 11.64 4.58 -21.88
C SER A 150 12.59 5.26 -20.90
N GLU A 151 13.71 5.79 -21.39
CA GLU A 151 14.63 6.59 -20.58
C GLU A 151 13.89 7.71 -19.85
N GLN A 152 12.93 8.36 -20.52
CA GLN A 152 12.10 9.42 -19.94
C GLN A 152 11.23 8.93 -18.77
N ILE A 153 10.64 7.73 -18.86
CA ILE A 153 9.89 7.15 -17.74
C ILE A 153 10.81 6.79 -16.58
N LEU A 154 11.97 6.20 -16.89
CA LEU A 154 12.95 5.85 -15.87
C LEU A 154 13.45 7.11 -15.16
N LEU A 155 13.77 8.17 -15.89
CA LEU A 155 14.19 9.45 -15.36
C LEU A 155 13.09 10.11 -14.52
N ALA A 156 11.85 10.16 -15.00
CA ALA A 156 10.73 10.70 -14.23
C ALA A 156 10.48 9.89 -12.94
N TRP A 157 10.60 8.56 -12.99
CA TRP A 157 10.50 7.72 -11.81
C TRP A 157 11.67 7.95 -10.85
N LEU A 158 12.90 8.05 -11.36
CA LEU A 158 14.08 8.35 -10.57
C LEU A 158 13.95 9.72 -9.92
N GLU A 159 13.49 10.74 -10.64
CA GLU A 159 13.21 12.07 -10.11
C GLU A 159 12.17 12.00 -8.99
N GLU A 160 11.07 11.26 -9.17
CA GLU A 160 10.06 11.06 -8.12
C GLU A 160 10.64 10.35 -6.88
N GLU A 161 11.44 9.30 -7.06
CA GLU A 161 12.10 8.60 -5.96
C GLU A 161 13.16 9.49 -5.28
N LEU A 162 13.93 10.27 -6.04
CA LEU A 162 14.97 11.18 -5.55
C LEU A 162 14.38 12.45 -4.90
N GLU A 163 13.25 12.95 -5.38
CA GLU A 163 12.49 14.03 -4.74
C GLU A 163 12.02 13.63 -3.35
N SER A 164 11.56 12.39 -3.20
CA SER A 164 11.25 11.85 -1.87
C SER A 164 12.48 11.76 -0.94
N LEU A 165 13.70 11.92 -1.47
CA LEU A 165 14.96 12.02 -0.71
C LEU A 165 15.43 13.46 -0.47
N ARG A 166 14.89 14.49 -1.13
CA ARG A 166 15.43 15.87 -1.08
C ARG A 166 15.47 16.48 0.33
N GLY A 167 14.69 15.98 1.28
CA GLY A 167 14.75 16.39 2.70
C GLY A 167 15.85 15.72 3.54
N ASN A 168 16.41 14.59 3.07
CA ASN A 168 17.37 13.74 3.80
C ASN A 168 18.52 13.27 2.89
N PHE A 169 18.99 14.10 1.95
CA PHE A 169 19.91 13.67 0.91
C PHE A 169 21.32 13.41 1.44
N ASP A 170 21.60 12.18 1.87
CA ASP A 170 22.95 11.69 2.19
C ASP A 170 23.53 10.93 0.99
N GLN A 171 24.77 11.22 0.60
CA GLN A 171 25.53 10.45 -0.40
C GLN A 171 25.63 8.96 -0.05
N ARG A 172 25.46 8.58 1.22
CA ARG A 172 25.33 7.18 1.64
C ARG A 172 24.00 6.56 1.22
N MET A 173 22.89 7.30 1.27
CA MET A 173 21.58 6.79 0.79
C MET A 173 21.56 6.61 -0.72
N LEU A 174 22.12 7.55 -1.50
CA LEU A 174 22.27 7.36 -2.94
C LEU A 174 23.17 6.15 -3.25
N ARG A 175 24.25 5.96 -2.47
CA ARG A 175 25.07 4.75 -2.54
C ARG A 175 24.26 3.51 -2.21
N HIS A 176 23.48 3.43 -1.13
CA HIS A 176 22.64 2.26 -0.84
C HIS A 176 21.56 2.01 -1.90
N PHE A 177 20.97 3.07 -2.44
CA PHE A 177 19.99 3.03 -3.52
C PHE A 177 20.58 2.42 -4.80
N LEU A 178 21.84 2.72 -5.11
CA LEU A 178 22.53 2.25 -6.32
C LEU A 178 23.40 0.99 -6.12
N GLN A 179 23.91 0.74 -4.90
CA GLN A 179 24.84 -0.36 -4.58
C GLN A 179 24.13 -1.70 -4.40
N GLY A 180 22.86 -1.69 -4.02
CA GLY A 180 22.02 -2.88 -3.99
C GLY A 180 21.57 -3.27 -5.38
N ASN A 181 22.49 -3.69 -6.26
CA ASN A 181 22.21 -4.02 -7.67
C ASN A 181 20.91 -4.82 -7.83
N VAL A 182 20.67 -5.80 -6.96
CA VAL A 182 19.47 -6.66 -7.01
C VAL A 182 18.20 -5.92 -6.54
N SER A 183 18.24 -5.23 -5.39
CA SER A 183 17.10 -4.43 -4.91
C SER A 183 16.72 -3.27 -5.84
N PHE A 184 17.70 -2.67 -6.51
CA PHE A 184 17.50 -1.61 -7.50
C PHE A 184 16.86 -2.18 -8.77
N LEU A 185 17.38 -3.31 -9.28
CA LEU A 185 16.75 -4.03 -10.39
C LEU A 185 15.33 -4.46 -10.06
N HIS A 186 15.07 -4.96 -8.84
CA HIS A 186 13.72 -5.27 -8.35
C HIS A 186 12.81 -4.04 -8.44
N ARG A 187 13.25 -2.86 -8.00
CA ARG A 187 12.47 -1.62 -8.13
C ARG A 187 12.19 -1.25 -9.60
N ILE A 188 13.17 -1.43 -10.50
CA ILE A 188 12.98 -1.23 -11.95
C ILE A 188 11.98 -2.25 -12.52
N TYR A 189 12.05 -3.51 -12.13
CA TYR A 189 11.09 -4.53 -12.55
C TYR A 189 9.67 -4.20 -12.08
N ASN A 190 9.52 -3.79 -10.83
CA ASN A 190 8.23 -3.34 -10.30
C ASN A 190 7.70 -2.10 -11.02
N LEU A 191 8.58 -1.17 -11.39
CA LEU A 191 8.21 -0.04 -12.23
C LEU A 191 7.72 -0.51 -13.61
N ALA A 192 8.43 -1.44 -14.25
CA ALA A 192 8.04 -1.99 -15.56
C ALA A 192 6.66 -2.63 -15.49
N GLU A 193 6.44 -3.50 -14.49
CA GLU A 193 5.16 -4.17 -14.24
C GLU A 193 4.05 -3.16 -13.96
N GLN A 194 4.31 -2.15 -13.12
CA GLN A 194 3.37 -1.05 -12.88
C GLN A 194 3.01 -0.35 -14.19
N THR A 195 3.99 0.01 -15.01
CA THR A 195 3.74 0.73 -16.27
C THR A 195 2.99 -0.10 -17.32
N ARG A 196 3.19 -1.42 -17.34
CA ARG A 196 2.52 -2.32 -18.30
C ARG A 196 1.06 -2.59 -17.96
N TYR A 197 0.76 -2.71 -16.66
CA TYR A 197 -0.56 -3.15 -16.20
C TYR A 197 -1.36 -2.05 -15.49
N TRP A 198 -0.82 -0.82 -15.37
CA TRP A 198 -1.48 0.30 -14.66
C TRP A 198 -2.91 0.56 -15.12
N SER A 199 -3.13 0.36 -16.40
CA SER A 199 -4.37 0.67 -17.08
C SER A 199 -5.43 -0.43 -16.90
N SER A 200 -5.04 -1.63 -16.44
CA SER A 200 -5.94 -2.72 -16.06
C SER A 200 -5.32 -3.59 -14.96
N LEU A 201 -5.67 -3.31 -13.71
CA LEU A 201 -5.14 -3.98 -12.52
C LEU A 201 -6.14 -4.99 -11.95
N GLN A 202 -5.63 -6.15 -11.55
CA GLN A 202 -6.38 -7.17 -10.81
C GLN A 202 -5.89 -7.20 -9.38
N LEU A 203 -6.74 -6.81 -8.44
CA LEU A 203 -6.45 -6.81 -7.02
C LEU A 203 -7.08 -8.04 -6.37
N THR A 204 -6.37 -8.67 -5.44
CA THR A 204 -6.92 -9.71 -4.56
C THR A 204 -6.85 -9.22 -3.12
N LYS A 205 -7.95 -9.30 -2.38
CA LYS A 205 -8.02 -8.82 -1.01
C LYS A 205 -7.06 -9.63 -0.13
N VAL A 206 -6.30 -8.93 0.71
CA VAL A 206 -5.49 -9.55 1.76
C VAL A 206 -6.46 -9.85 2.91
N PRO A 207 -6.63 -11.13 3.29
CA PRO A 207 -7.45 -11.47 4.43
C PRO A 207 -6.91 -10.78 5.68
N GLU A 208 -7.79 -10.27 6.53
CA GLU A 208 -7.36 -9.78 7.83
C GLU A 208 -6.70 -10.93 8.60
N PRO A 209 -5.54 -10.68 9.24
CA PRO A 209 -4.86 -11.71 10.01
C PRO A 209 -5.79 -12.17 11.13
N ARG A 210 -6.23 -13.42 11.06
CA ARG A 210 -7.01 -14.06 12.13
C ARG A 210 -6.06 -14.35 13.30
N GLY A 211 -6.48 -14.01 14.51
CA GLY A 211 -5.76 -14.39 15.72
C GLY A 211 -5.97 -13.42 16.88
N PHE A 212 -5.91 -13.96 18.09
CA PHE A 212 -5.76 -13.15 19.30
C PHE A 212 -4.31 -12.69 19.41
N SER A 213 -4.05 -11.62 20.17
CA SER A 213 -2.67 -11.24 20.49
C SER A 213 -2.03 -12.36 21.29
N ILE A 214 -1.08 -13.06 20.67
CA ILE A 214 -0.24 -14.05 21.34
C ILE A 214 1.07 -13.36 21.67
N SER A 215 1.44 -13.35 22.95
CA SER A 215 2.80 -12.96 23.32
C SER A 215 3.78 -14.01 22.77
N PRO A 216 4.84 -13.64 22.03
CA PRO A 216 5.37 -12.28 21.91
C PRO A 216 4.98 -11.48 20.64
N VAL A 217 4.34 -12.10 19.63
CA VAL A 217 4.08 -11.44 18.33
C VAL A 217 2.60 -11.39 18.00
N THR A 218 2.08 -10.18 17.82
CA THR A 218 0.71 -9.97 17.34
C THR A 218 0.67 -10.17 15.82
N PRO A 219 -0.26 -11.00 15.28
CA PRO A 219 -0.45 -11.15 13.83
C PRO A 219 -0.67 -9.80 13.12
N GLY A 220 -0.17 -9.67 11.90
CA GLY A 220 -0.11 -8.38 11.22
C GLY A 220 0.75 -8.38 9.97
N ILE A 221 0.93 -7.19 9.38
CA ILE A 221 1.84 -6.98 8.25
C ILE A 221 3.12 -6.34 8.76
N PHE A 222 4.25 -6.96 8.43
CA PHE A 222 5.57 -6.55 8.87
C PHE A 222 6.47 -6.24 7.68
N LYS A 223 7.44 -5.34 7.88
CA LYS A 223 8.59 -5.18 6.99
C LYS A 223 9.70 -6.12 7.47
N GLY A 224 10.35 -6.83 6.56
CA GLY A 224 11.48 -7.70 6.85
C GLY A 224 12.64 -7.47 5.89
N THR A 225 13.87 -7.66 6.35
CA THR A 225 15.08 -7.61 5.52
C THR A 225 15.33 -8.95 4.84
N TYR A 226 15.47 -8.95 3.52
CA TYR A 226 15.74 -10.12 2.68
C TYR A 226 17.08 -9.97 1.94
N GLY A 227 18.13 -9.60 2.68
CA GLY A 227 19.49 -9.48 2.18
C GLY A 227 19.60 -8.52 0.99
N SER A 228 20.18 -8.99 -0.11
CA SER A 228 20.40 -8.20 -1.33
C SER A 228 19.12 -7.76 -2.05
N HIS A 229 17.97 -8.39 -1.74
CA HIS A 229 16.68 -8.06 -2.34
C HIS A 229 16.00 -6.88 -1.64
N GLY A 230 16.51 -6.47 -0.48
CA GLY A 230 16.05 -5.30 0.26
C GLY A 230 14.96 -5.62 1.28
N LEU A 231 13.99 -4.72 1.43
CA LEU A 231 12.88 -4.86 2.35
C LEU A 231 11.65 -5.41 1.64
N GLU A 232 10.93 -6.31 2.31
CA GLU A 232 9.69 -6.91 1.82
C GLU A 232 8.60 -6.88 2.89
N PHE A 233 7.35 -6.96 2.45
CA PHE A 233 6.18 -7.07 3.30
C PHE A 233 5.80 -8.54 3.51
N VAL A 234 5.70 -8.94 4.78
CA VAL A 234 5.31 -10.29 5.20
C VAL A 234 4.07 -10.17 6.08
N GLN A 235 3.05 -10.95 5.77
CA GLN A 235 1.90 -11.11 6.64
C GLN A 235 2.15 -12.25 7.61
N ILE A 236 2.20 -11.95 8.90
CA ILE A 236 2.23 -12.92 9.98
C ILE A 236 0.80 -13.27 10.36
N THR A 237 0.48 -14.56 10.32
CA THR A 237 -0.81 -15.12 10.70
C THR A 237 -0.61 -16.26 11.69
N LEU A 238 -1.62 -16.52 12.51
CA LEU A 238 -1.67 -17.66 13.40
C LEU A 238 -2.48 -18.78 12.75
N SER A 239 -1.97 -20.01 12.80
CA SER A 239 -2.70 -21.21 12.41
C SER A 239 -3.97 -21.42 13.26
N GLU A 240 -4.92 -22.17 12.72
CA GLU A 240 -6.18 -22.46 13.41
C GLU A 240 -5.97 -23.23 14.73
N ASP A 241 -4.92 -24.03 14.83
CA ASP A 241 -4.55 -24.76 16.05
C ASP A 241 -3.91 -23.87 17.13
N GLY A 242 -3.54 -22.62 16.79
CA GLY A 242 -2.95 -21.65 17.70
C GLY A 242 -1.47 -21.88 18.06
N TYR A 243 -0.80 -22.85 17.43
CA TYR A 243 0.57 -23.22 17.77
C TYR A 243 1.61 -22.86 16.70
N THR A 244 1.20 -22.38 15.54
CA THR A 244 2.10 -22.07 14.44
C THR A 244 1.91 -20.64 13.96
N LEU A 245 2.98 -19.85 13.89
CA LEU A 245 2.97 -18.60 13.12
C LEU A 245 3.49 -18.86 11.71
N LEU A 246 2.72 -18.40 10.73
CA LEU A 246 3.08 -18.44 9.31
C LEU A 246 3.35 -17.02 8.83
N GLY A 247 4.50 -16.82 8.20
CA GLY A 247 4.85 -15.58 7.52
C GLY A 247 4.75 -15.73 6.01
N ASN A 248 3.66 -15.24 5.44
CA ASN A 248 3.41 -15.27 4.01
C ASN A 248 3.85 -13.97 3.35
N LYS A 249 4.61 -14.06 2.25
CA LYS A 249 5.08 -12.90 1.51
C LYS A 249 3.93 -12.17 0.82
N LEU A 250 3.73 -10.91 1.16
CA LEU A 250 2.85 -10.00 0.42
C LEU A 250 3.58 -9.38 -0.77
N THR A 251 4.85 -9.08 -0.59
CA THR A 251 5.83 -8.85 -1.66
C THR A 251 6.94 -9.87 -1.53
N GLY A 252 7.60 -10.22 -2.63
CA GLY A 252 8.67 -11.22 -2.63
C GLY A 252 9.76 -10.93 -3.63
N ASP A 253 10.48 -11.97 -3.98
CA ASP A 253 11.64 -11.94 -4.86
C ASP A 253 11.74 -13.24 -5.68
N PRO A 254 12.63 -13.34 -6.68
CA PRO A 254 12.72 -14.52 -7.54
C PRO A 254 13.05 -15.84 -6.81
N ASN A 255 13.63 -15.78 -5.60
CA ASN A 255 13.94 -16.98 -4.83
C ASN A 255 12.76 -17.43 -3.98
N VAL A 256 12.07 -16.50 -3.32
CA VAL A 256 10.81 -16.76 -2.59
C VAL A 256 9.76 -15.73 -3.04
N PRO A 257 8.90 -16.12 -4.00
CA PRO A 257 7.90 -15.24 -4.59
C PRO A 257 6.85 -14.69 -3.62
N ALA A 258 6.23 -13.58 -4.02
CA ALA A 258 5.03 -13.07 -3.35
C ALA A 258 3.89 -14.09 -3.43
N GLY A 259 3.27 -14.39 -2.28
CA GLY A 259 2.27 -15.45 -2.14
C GLY A 259 2.79 -16.65 -1.37
N GLU A 260 4.10 -16.87 -1.39
CA GLU A 260 4.72 -18.02 -0.73
C GLU A 260 4.95 -17.80 0.77
N THR A 261 5.01 -18.89 1.51
CA THR A 261 5.40 -18.90 2.92
C THR A 261 6.91 -18.77 3.04
N SER A 262 7.38 -17.74 3.74
CA SER A 262 8.81 -17.52 4.00
C SER A 262 9.21 -17.82 5.44
N LEU A 263 8.25 -17.88 6.38
CA LEU A 263 8.50 -18.18 7.78
C LEU A 263 7.51 -19.21 8.29
N TYR A 264 8.03 -20.20 9.01
CA TYR A 264 7.26 -21.18 9.76
C TYR A 264 7.83 -21.21 11.19
N ILE A 265 7.01 -20.90 12.18
CA ILE A 265 7.46 -20.78 13.58
C ILE A 265 6.55 -21.65 14.45
N ASP A 266 7.11 -22.70 15.04
CA ASP A 266 6.43 -23.54 16.02
C ASP A 266 6.53 -22.92 17.43
N LEU A 267 5.41 -22.48 17.97
CA LEU A 267 5.32 -21.83 19.27
C LEU A 267 5.48 -22.81 20.45
N ARG A 268 5.43 -24.12 20.20
CA ARG A 268 5.56 -25.15 21.24
C ARG A 268 7.01 -25.43 21.63
N GLN A 269 7.96 -24.96 20.82
CA GLN A 269 9.38 -25.27 20.97
C GLN A 269 10.21 -24.00 21.18
N PRO A 270 10.07 -23.32 22.33
CA PRO A 270 10.85 -22.14 22.63
C PRO A 270 12.31 -22.50 22.86
N ILE A 271 13.21 -21.85 22.12
CA ILE A 271 14.65 -21.91 22.37
C ILE A 271 14.99 -20.87 23.44
N ARG A 272 15.63 -21.30 24.53
CA ARG A 272 16.10 -20.41 25.61
C ARG A 272 17.63 -20.39 25.61
N LEU A 273 18.19 -19.20 25.41
CA LEU A 273 19.64 -19.00 25.36
C LEU A 273 20.06 -17.97 26.40
N THR A 274 21.14 -18.26 27.11
CA THR A 274 21.85 -17.28 27.94
C THR A 274 22.54 -16.23 27.06
N THR A 275 22.92 -15.10 27.66
CA THR A 275 23.64 -14.03 26.94
C THR A 275 24.99 -14.49 26.38
N ASP A 276 25.65 -15.44 27.04
CA ASP A 276 26.94 -15.96 26.58
C ASP A 276 26.77 -16.96 25.43
N GLU A 277 25.74 -17.81 25.47
CA GLU A 277 25.43 -18.73 24.36
C GLU A 277 25.02 -17.96 23.08
N GLN A 278 24.30 -16.83 23.21
CA GLN A 278 23.93 -15.98 22.07
C GLN A 278 25.15 -15.39 21.33
N ARG A 279 26.33 -15.34 21.97
CA ARG A 279 27.57 -14.84 21.36
C ARG A 279 28.35 -15.92 20.62
N ASN A 280 27.99 -17.19 20.78
CA ASN A 280 28.69 -18.32 20.17
C ASN A 280 27.80 -19.04 19.14
N ILE A 281 28.23 -19.02 17.88
CA ILE A 281 27.49 -19.69 16.80
C ILE A 281 27.41 -21.21 16.98
N ASP A 282 28.38 -21.83 17.65
CA ASP A 282 28.36 -23.28 17.84
C ASP A 282 27.32 -23.69 18.89
N SER A 283 27.17 -22.90 19.96
CA SER A 283 26.07 -23.05 20.93
C SER A 283 24.70 -22.89 20.26
N LEU A 284 24.58 -22.00 19.26
CA LEU A 284 23.35 -21.86 18.46
C LEU A 284 23.08 -23.08 17.55
N LYS A 285 24.11 -23.68 16.95
CA LYS A 285 23.96 -24.87 16.10
C LYS A 285 23.56 -26.11 16.90
N GLU A 286 23.99 -26.19 18.15
CA GLU A 286 23.65 -27.29 19.06
C GLU A 286 22.19 -27.20 19.57
N CYS A 287 21.55 -26.05 19.42
CA CYS A 287 20.13 -25.90 19.72
C CYS A 287 19.29 -26.73 18.74
N TYR A 288 18.77 -27.85 19.26
CA TYR A 288 18.01 -28.81 18.49
C TYR A 288 16.68 -28.22 17.98
N CYS A 289 16.53 -28.18 16.66
CA CYS A 289 15.23 -28.02 16.00
C CYS A 289 14.85 -29.37 15.37
N PRO A 290 13.83 -30.09 15.90
CA PRO A 290 13.49 -31.46 15.48
C PRO A 290 13.08 -31.63 14.01
N TYR A 291 12.89 -30.55 13.25
CA TYR A 291 12.37 -30.61 11.88
C TYR A 291 13.36 -30.20 10.79
N SER A 292 14.65 -30.05 11.10
CA SER A 292 15.66 -29.68 10.08
C SER A 292 15.89 -30.75 8.99
N SER A 293 15.27 -31.93 9.09
CA SER A 293 15.46 -33.05 8.15
C SER A 293 14.24 -33.42 7.29
N SER A 294 13.10 -32.72 7.41
CA SER A 294 12.03 -32.87 6.42
C SER A 294 12.16 -31.74 5.42
N SER A 295 12.71 -32.08 4.26
CA SER A 295 12.61 -31.29 3.04
C SER A 295 11.22 -30.70 2.95
N ILE A 296 11.10 -29.38 3.11
CA ILE A 296 9.95 -28.66 2.61
C ILE A 296 10.07 -28.82 1.11
N SER A 297 9.38 -29.81 0.56
CA SER A 297 9.16 -29.95 -0.87
C SER A 297 8.39 -28.71 -1.30
N VAL A 298 9.12 -27.77 -1.90
CA VAL A 298 8.61 -26.68 -2.74
C VAL A 298 7.74 -27.27 -3.85
#